data_AF-A0A3D5EF99-F1
#
_entry.id   AF-A0A3D5EF99-F1
#
_cell.length_a   1.000
_cell.length_b   1.000
_cell.length_c   1.000
_cell.angle_alpha   90.00
_cell.angle_beta   90.00
_cell.angle_gamma   90.00
#
_symmetry.space_group_name_H-M   'P 1'
#
loop_
_entity.id
_entity.type
_entity.pdbx_description
1 polymer ?
#
loop_
_entity_poly.entity_id
_entity_poly.type
_entity_poly.pdbx_seq_one_letter_code
_entity_poly.pdbx_strand_id
1 'polypeptide(L)'
;SVYTTRPDTFMGVTYVAVAAGHPIAQEAAKNSDAVAMFVDECKNTKIAEADMATMDKKGIATGFYAIHPLTGKQVPIWVANFVLMDYGSGAVMAVPAHDQRDYEFATAYGLEIAQVIAPAADSEETVDLDNQAYTEKGVLVNSGEFDGLEFEAAFNAVADKLEALGVGERKVNFRLRDWGVSRQRYWGSPIPMLSDENGNELAATEDMLPVRLPEDVVMNGVTSPIKADPEWAKTTVNGAPAFHETDTFDTFMESSWYYARYCSPRFDEGMIEPGAANYWLPVNQYIGGIEHAILHLLYSRFFHKLLRDFGLVTSDEPFERLLCQGMVLADTFYRKDEKGGDIWISPTDVQTETDDKGRVVKAWHKEDGEPVFSAGMSKMSKSKNNGIDPQQVIAQYGADTVRLFMMFTAPPEQTLEWSDSGVEGAMRFLKRIWKYAVDVETVGYQALDKSALNNDQKVLRRELHKAIAKVTDDVERRQTFNTAIAAIMEISNKLLKAPLADKQDVAIANEALEALLIMLAPITPHMCHQLWQDLGKEGDILDAAWPKVDESALVEDEKLIIVQVNGKLRAKLTVPADATKEQVEALAFAEENVTKFTDGATIRKVIYVPGKLLNVVAN
;
A
#
# COMPACT_ATOMS: atom_id res chain seq x y z
N SER A 1 31.20 -22.86 5.75
CA SER A 1 31.43 -21.61 5.00
C SER A 1 30.61 -20.50 5.63
N VAL A 2 30.90 -19.24 5.31
CA VAL A 2 30.08 -18.06 5.71
C VAL A 2 29.71 -17.29 4.44
N TYR A 3 28.70 -16.42 4.53
CA TYR A 3 28.32 -15.50 3.45
C TYR A 3 28.42 -14.05 3.96
N THR A 4 28.90 -13.14 3.11
CA THR A 4 28.95 -11.70 3.39
C THR A 4 28.72 -10.90 2.11
N THR A 5 28.01 -9.78 2.23
CA THR A 5 27.93 -8.74 1.19
C THR A 5 29.01 -7.67 1.34
N ARG A 6 29.84 -7.78 2.41
CA ARG A 6 30.92 -6.87 2.77
C ARG A 6 32.27 -7.59 2.85
N PRO A 7 32.76 -8.23 1.78
CA PRO A 7 34.11 -8.81 1.79
C PRO A 7 35.20 -7.73 1.92
N ASP A 8 34.89 -6.47 1.59
CA ASP A 8 35.78 -5.32 1.84
C ASP A 8 36.15 -5.18 3.32
N THR A 9 35.29 -5.60 4.25
CA THR A 9 35.55 -5.52 5.70
C THR A 9 36.15 -6.80 6.30
N PHE A 10 36.52 -7.78 5.45
CA PHE A 10 36.92 -9.13 5.89
C PHE A 10 38.09 -9.13 6.89
N MET A 11 39.02 -8.19 6.78
CA MET A 11 40.16 -8.06 7.69
C MET A 11 39.76 -7.66 9.13
N GLY A 12 38.54 -7.12 9.31
CA GLY A 12 37.97 -6.73 10.60
C GLY A 12 37.19 -7.85 11.29
N VAL A 13 37.23 -9.08 10.77
CA VAL A 13 36.53 -10.21 11.39
C VAL A 13 37.20 -10.59 12.72
N THR A 14 36.46 -10.44 13.81
CA THR A 14 36.96 -10.73 15.17
C THR A 14 36.31 -11.96 15.82
N TYR A 15 35.15 -12.39 15.33
CA TYR A 15 34.52 -13.66 15.72
C TYR A 15 33.64 -14.22 14.59
N VAL A 16 33.18 -15.45 14.75
CA VAL A 16 32.21 -16.11 13.85
C VAL A 16 30.99 -16.49 14.66
N ALA A 17 29.79 -16.20 14.15
CA ALA A 17 28.53 -16.63 14.77
C ALA A 17 27.87 -17.73 13.94
N VAL A 18 27.34 -18.76 14.61
CA VAL A 18 26.62 -19.88 13.99
C VAL A 18 25.22 -20.02 14.59
N ALA A 19 24.28 -20.50 13.78
CA ALA A 19 22.93 -20.82 14.23
C ALA A 19 22.94 -21.97 15.25
N ALA A 20 21.95 -22.02 16.14
CA ALA A 20 21.80 -23.11 17.11
C ALA A 20 21.69 -24.49 16.45
N GLY A 21 21.07 -24.58 15.26
CA GLY A 21 20.97 -25.81 14.48
C GLY A 21 22.23 -26.21 13.71
N HIS A 22 23.28 -25.37 13.70
CA HIS A 22 24.48 -25.61 12.91
C HIS A 22 25.28 -26.81 13.45
N PRO A 23 25.89 -27.68 12.60
CA PRO A 23 26.64 -28.85 13.05
C PRO A 23 27.73 -28.55 14.08
N ILE A 24 28.42 -27.40 13.96
CA ILE A 24 29.41 -26.95 14.95
C ILE A 24 28.78 -26.67 16.31
N ALA A 25 27.59 -26.06 16.35
CA ALA A 25 26.87 -25.82 17.60
C ALA A 25 26.41 -27.14 18.24
N GLN A 26 25.93 -28.09 17.42
CA GLN A 26 25.55 -29.43 17.88
C GLN A 26 26.75 -30.22 18.43
N GLU A 27 27.93 -30.09 17.82
CA GLU A 27 29.15 -30.71 18.32
C GLU A 27 29.65 -30.05 19.61
N ALA A 28 29.56 -28.71 19.72
CA ALA A 28 29.90 -27.99 20.95
C ALA A 28 28.96 -28.37 22.11
N ALA A 29 27.66 -28.56 21.82
CA ALA A 29 26.66 -28.98 22.79
C ALA A 29 26.95 -30.36 23.41
N LYS A 30 27.59 -31.28 22.68
CA LYS A 30 28.01 -32.59 23.25
C LYS A 30 29.09 -32.45 24.34
N ASN A 31 29.84 -31.35 24.30
CA ASN A 31 30.99 -31.11 25.17
C ASN A 31 30.71 -30.05 26.26
N SER A 32 29.52 -29.43 26.27
CA SER A 32 29.14 -28.40 27.23
C SER A 32 27.63 -28.35 27.46
N ASP A 33 27.21 -28.64 28.69
CA ASP A 33 25.80 -28.57 29.11
C ASP A 33 25.21 -27.16 28.91
N ALA A 34 26.01 -26.12 29.12
CA ALA A 34 25.57 -24.74 28.92
C ALA A 34 25.26 -24.45 27.44
N VAL A 35 26.07 -24.97 26.52
CA VAL A 35 25.83 -24.82 25.08
C VAL A 35 24.61 -25.65 24.67
N ALA A 36 24.45 -26.87 25.19
CA ALA A 36 23.27 -27.69 24.92
C ALA A 36 21.97 -27.00 25.37
N MET A 37 21.95 -26.44 26.58
CA MET A 37 20.80 -25.68 27.09
C MET A 37 20.45 -24.48 26.22
N PHE A 38 21.45 -23.71 25.79
CA PHE A 38 21.21 -22.54 24.93
C PHE A 38 20.71 -22.93 23.54
N VAL A 39 21.25 -24.00 22.96
CA VAL A 39 20.78 -24.56 21.69
C VAL A 39 19.31 -24.97 21.78
N ASP A 40 18.90 -25.59 22.88
CA ASP A 40 17.50 -25.99 23.09
C ASP A 40 16.57 -24.80 23.40
N GLU A 41 17.06 -23.76 24.10
CA GLU A 41 16.34 -22.48 24.26
C GLU A 41 16.03 -21.86 22.88
N CYS A 42 17.02 -21.81 22.00
CA CYS A 42 16.86 -21.25 20.64
C CYS A 42 15.84 -22.05 19.80
N LYS A 43 15.79 -23.38 19.92
CA LYS A 43 14.81 -24.21 19.19
C LYS A 43 13.36 -23.93 19.58
N ASN A 44 13.12 -23.55 20.83
CA ASN A 44 11.77 -23.28 21.35
C ASN A 44 11.29 -21.86 21.06
N THR A 45 12.14 -21.03 20.47
CA THR A 45 11.87 -19.63 20.17
C THR A 45 11.28 -19.51 18.77
N LYS A 46 9.95 -19.60 18.65
CA LYS A 46 9.22 -19.34 17.39
C LYS A 46 8.92 -17.86 17.27
N ILE A 47 9.72 -17.13 16.50
CA ILE A 47 9.61 -15.66 16.41
C ILE A 47 9.53 -15.24 14.94
N ALA A 48 8.61 -14.32 14.64
CA ALA A 48 8.50 -13.74 13.32
C ALA A 48 9.72 -12.88 13.01
N GLU A 49 10.12 -12.77 11.74
CA GLU A 49 11.35 -12.07 11.36
C GLU A 49 11.38 -10.59 11.83
N ALA A 50 10.22 -9.92 11.84
CA ALA A 50 10.11 -8.55 12.35
C ALA A 50 10.43 -8.45 13.85
N ASP A 51 10.01 -9.44 14.63
CA ASP A 51 10.25 -9.50 16.07
C ASP A 51 11.71 -9.90 16.36
N MET A 52 12.35 -10.70 15.49
CA MET A 52 13.76 -11.06 15.64
C MET A 52 14.71 -9.85 15.61
N ALA A 53 14.37 -8.80 14.86
CA ALA A 53 15.22 -7.62 14.74
C ALA A 53 15.28 -6.79 16.04
N THR A 54 14.22 -6.85 16.86
CA THR A 54 14.07 -6.08 18.10
C THR A 54 14.43 -6.90 19.34
N MET A 55 14.69 -8.19 19.19
CA MET A 55 15.09 -9.06 20.30
C MET A 55 16.49 -8.74 20.83
N ASP A 56 16.65 -9.02 22.11
CA ASP A 56 17.96 -9.10 22.74
C ASP A 56 18.83 -10.16 22.05
N LYS A 57 20.00 -9.74 21.59
CA LYS A 57 20.99 -10.60 20.94
C LYS A 57 21.70 -11.40 22.01
N LYS A 58 21.39 -12.69 22.10
CA LYS A 58 22.00 -13.62 23.05
C LYS A 58 22.92 -14.60 22.33
N GLY A 59 23.97 -15.02 23.00
CA GLY A 59 24.85 -16.06 22.51
C GLY A 59 25.73 -16.69 23.57
N ILE A 60 26.38 -17.78 23.18
CA ILE A 60 27.32 -18.53 24.03
C ILE A 60 28.54 -18.96 23.21
N ALA A 61 29.72 -18.85 23.82
CA ALA A 61 30.97 -19.30 23.21
C ALA A 61 30.96 -20.83 23.07
N THR A 62 31.33 -21.33 21.89
CA THR A 62 31.40 -22.78 21.64
C THR A 62 32.64 -23.45 22.23
N GLY A 63 33.69 -22.66 22.52
CA GLY A 63 35.04 -23.16 22.82
C GLY A 63 35.85 -23.53 21.58
N PHE A 64 35.24 -23.53 20.39
CA PHE A 64 35.93 -23.72 19.12
C PHE A 64 36.41 -22.40 18.53
N TYR A 65 37.44 -22.49 17.68
CA TYR A 65 38.04 -21.35 16.99
C TYR A 65 38.12 -21.64 15.49
N ALA A 66 37.86 -20.62 14.68
CA ALA A 66 38.15 -20.62 13.25
C ALA A 66 39.50 -19.93 12.99
N ILE A 67 40.17 -20.31 11.90
CA ILE A 67 41.39 -19.63 11.45
C ILE A 67 40.98 -18.64 10.36
N HIS A 68 41.29 -17.36 10.57
CA HIS A 68 41.07 -16.32 9.57
C HIS A 68 42.02 -16.57 8.38
N PRO A 69 41.54 -16.77 7.15
CA PRO A 69 42.36 -17.30 6.06
C PRO A 69 43.44 -16.34 5.56
N LEU A 70 43.24 -15.02 5.67
CA LEU A 70 44.26 -14.03 5.26
C LEU A 70 45.28 -13.68 6.36
N THR A 71 44.85 -13.57 7.63
CA THR A 71 45.73 -13.15 8.74
C THR A 71 46.32 -14.32 9.52
N GLY A 72 45.74 -15.52 9.41
CA GLY A 72 46.09 -16.69 10.22
C GLY A 72 45.66 -16.61 11.69
N LYS A 73 45.02 -15.52 12.12
CA LYS A 73 44.55 -15.34 13.52
C LYS A 73 43.43 -16.35 13.84
N GLN A 74 43.41 -16.82 15.08
CA GLN A 74 42.29 -17.59 15.61
C GLN A 74 41.18 -16.64 16.05
N VAL A 75 39.96 -16.88 15.58
CA VAL A 75 38.76 -16.13 15.97
C VAL A 75 37.76 -17.06 16.66
N PRO A 76 37.18 -16.68 17.80
CA PRO A 76 36.25 -17.53 18.54
C PRO A 76 34.95 -17.76 17.76
N ILE A 77 34.39 -18.95 17.89
CA ILE A 77 33.08 -19.30 17.32
C ILE A 77 32.01 -19.24 18.42
N TRP A 78 30.92 -18.52 18.16
CA TRP A 78 29.78 -18.34 19.05
C TRP A 78 28.50 -18.93 18.47
N VAL A 79 27.65 -19.51 19.30
CA VAL A 79 26.25 -19.78 18.95
C VAL A 79 25.45 -18.53 19.26
N ALA A 80 24.67 -18.02 18.31
CA ALA A 80 23.88 -16.80 18.49
C ALA A 80 22.42 -16.99 18.04
N ASN A 81 21.49 -16.37 18.76
CA ASN A 81 20.04 -16.52 18.52
C ASN A 81 19.51 -15.79 17.27
N PHE A 82 20.27 -14.84 16.72
CA PHE A 82 19.90 -14.06 15.54
C PHE A 82 20.46 -14.65 14.23
N VAL A 83 21.31 -15.68 14.29
CA VAL A 83 21.81 -16.38 13.10
C VAL A 83 20.83 -17.49 12.73
N LEU A 84 20.28 -17.41 11.52
CA LEU A 84 19.28 -18.36 11.02
C LEU A 84 19.94 -19.48 10.23
N MET A 85 19.58 -20.73 10.54
CA MET A 85 20.11 -21.91 9.84
C MET A 85 19.75 -21.90 8.35
N ASP A 86 18.53 -21.49 8.02
CA ASP A 86 18.02 -21.47 6.65
C ASP A 86 18.46 -20.24 5.85
N TYR A 87 19.33 -19.39 6.40
CA TYR A 87 19.86 -18.22 5.71
C TYR A 87 21.36 -18.37 5.45
N GLY A 88 21.75 -18.38 4.16
CA GLY A 88 23.12 -18.64 3.75
C GLY A 88 23.56 -20.05 4.14
N SER A 89 24.65 -20.16 4.89
CA SER A 89 25.19 -21.43 5.41
C SER A 89 24.82 -21.72 6.86
N GLY A 90 23.98 -20.89 7.49
CA GLY A 90 23.75 -20.94 8.94
C GLY A 90 24.94 -20.45 9.78
N ALA A 91 25.89 -19.75 9.16
CA ALA A 91 27.06 -19.17 9.79
C ALA A 91 27.42 -17.82 9.15
N VAL A 92 27.81 -16.85 9.96
CA VAL A 92 28.21 -15.50 9.52
C VAL A 92 29.55 -15.12 10.14
N MET A 93 30.40 -14.46 9.35
CA MET A 93 31.54 -13.74 9.90
C MET A 93 31.02 -12.48 10.61
N ALA A 94 31.63 -12.10 11.72
CA ALA A 94 31.22 -10.91 12.43
C ALA A 94 32.30 -9.83 12.35
N VAL A 95 31.89 -8.63 11.94
CA VAL A 95 32.77 -7.45 11.81
C VAL A 95 32.18 -6.30 12.63
N PRO A 96 32.41 -6.29 13.96
CA PRO A 96 31.72 -5.38 14.88
C PRO A 96 31.90 -3.90 14.57
N ALA A 97 33.03 -3.49 13.99
CA ALA A 97 33.22 -2.09 13.64
C ALA A 97 32.31 -1.61 12.49
N HIS A 98 31.74 -2.53 11.70
CA HIS A 98 31.06 -2.22 10.42
C HIS A 98 29.72 -2.94 10.19
N ASP A 99 29.23 -3.73 11.15
CA ASP A 99 27.85 -4.23 11.20
C ASP A 99 27.28 -3.95 12.60
N GLN A 100 26.13 -3.26 12.64
CA GLN A 100 25.52 -2.82 13.90
C GLN A 100 25.08 -3.97 14.80
N ARG A 101 24.67 -5.10 14.24
CA ARG A 101 24.25 -6.28 15.04
C ARG A 101 25.46 -6.96 15.65
N ASP A 102 26.55 -7.03 14.89
CA ASP A 102 27.82 -7.56 15.38
C ASP A 102 28.42 -6.64 16.45
N TYR A 103 28.28 -5.32 16.29
CA TYR A 103 28.68 -4.32 17.29
C TYR A 103 27.98 -4.50 18.62
N GLU A 104 26.64 -4.57 18.60
CA GLU A 104 25.84 -4.72 19.82
C GLU A 104 26.15 -6.02 20.53
N PHE A 105 26.33 -7.12 19.78
CA PHE A 105 26.74 -8.40 20.33
C PHE A 105 28.16 -8.35 20.90
N ALA A 106 29.13 -7.81 20.17
CA ALA A 106 30.50 -7.69 20.63
C ALA A 106 30.61 -6.84 21.90
N THR A 107 29.88 -5.72 21.94
CA THR A 107 29.81 -4.84 23.11
C THR A 107 29.21 -5.56 24.32
N ALA A 108 28.11 -6.29 24.14
CA ALA A 108 27.45 -7.03 25.21
C ALA A 108 28.32 -8.15 25.81
N TYR A 109 29.17 -8.77 25.00
CA TYR A 109 29.99 -9.93 25.39
C TYR A 109 31.49 -9.62 25.52
N GLY A 110 31.91 -8.37 25.35
CA GLY A 110 33.32 -7.96 25.47
C GLY A 110 34.23 -8.53 24.38
N LEU A 111 33.73 -8.69 23.17
CA LEU A 111 34.51 -9.16 22.01
C LEU A 111 35.27 -8.01 21.35
N GLU A 112 36.35 -8.33 20.64
CA GLU A 112 37.18 -7.33 19.95
C GLU A 112 36.40 -6.59 18.86
N ILE A 113 36.58 -5.28 18.79
CA ILE A 113 36.02 -4.40 17.76
C ILE A 113 37.19 -3.78 16.99
N ALA A 114 37.37 -4.18 15.73
CA ALA A 114 38.51 -3.79 14.90
C ALA A 114 38.06 -2.95 13.70
N GLN A 115 38.46 -1.67 13.67
CA GLN A 115 38.19 -0.78 12.54
C GLN A 115 39.02 -1.16 11.32
N VAL A 116 38.35 -1.35 10.18
CA VAL A 116 38.99 -1.57 8.87
C VAL A 116 38.50 -0.66 7.75
N ILE A 117 37.51 0.21 8.03
CA ILE A 117 37.02 1.23 7.10
C ILE A 117 37.18 2.61 7.73
N ALA A 118 37.70 3.55 6.94
CA ALA A 118 37.68 4.98 7.22
C ALA A 118 36.72 5.69 6.24
N PRO A 119 36.13 6.83 6.63
CA PRO A 119 35.33 7.66 5.73
C PRO A 119 36.15 8.10 4.51
N ALA A 120 35.47 8.37 3.39
CA ALA A 120 36.11 8.97 2.23
C ALA A 120 36.78 10.31 2.58
N ALA A 121 37.86 10.68 1.88
CA ALA A 121 38.69 11.83 2.23
C ALA A 121 37.95 13.19 2.19
N ASP A 122 36.84 13.27 1.46
CA ASP A 122 35.95 14.41 1.30
C ASP A 122 34.64 14.30 2.13
N SER A 123 34.51 13.24 2.94
CA SER A 123 33.35 13.04 3.81
C SER A 123 33.49 13.82 5.13
N GLU A 124 32.38 14.39 5.61
CA GLU A 124 32.28 14.99 6.95
C GLU A 124 31.99 13.94 8.04
N GLU A 125 31.85 12.66 7.67
CA GLU A 125 31.56 11.57 8.59
C GLU A 125 32.75 11.27 9.51
N THR A 126 32.43 10.83 10.73
CA THR A 126 33.42 10.41 11.72
C THR A 126 33.09 9.01 12.22
N VAL A 127 34.14 8.20 12.43
CA VAL A 127 34.00 6.85 12.99
C VAL A 127 34.01 6.96 14.52
N ASP A 128 32.88 6.63 15.15
CA ASP A 128 32.69 6.63 16.60
C ASP A 128 32.24 5.24 17.08
N LEU A 129 33.23 4.35 17.19
CA LEU A 129 33.04 2.97 17.63
C LEU A 129 32.84 2.84 19.15
N ASP A 130 32.82 3.94 19.90
CA ASP A 130 32.41 3.89 21.31
C ASP A 130 30.88 3.85 21.44
N ASN A 131 30.15 4.30 20.40
CA ASN A 131 28.70 4.38 20.41
C ASN A 131 28.03 3.42 19.42
N GLN A 132 28.58 3.23 18.20
CA GLN A 132 27.92 2.44 17.16
C GLN A 132 28.89 1.90 16.09
N ALA A 133 28.45 0.95 15.27
CA ALA A 133 29.20 0.54 14.08
C ALA A 133 29.22 1.64 13.02
N TYR A 134 30.32 1.75 12.28
CA TYR A 134 30.39 2.56 11.07
C TYR A 134 29.98 1.70 9.85
N THR A 135 28.73 1.82 9.42
CA THR A 135 28.13 0.95 8.39
C THR A 135 28.37 1.41 6.95
N GLU A 136 28.74 2.66 6.75
CA GLU A 136 28.96 3.23 5.43
C GLU A 136 30.15 2.58 4.71
N LYS A 137 30.17 2.73 3.39
CA LYS A 137 31.27 2.29 2.53
C LYS A 137 32.32 3.39 2.48
N GLY A 138 33.59 3.00 2.58
CA GLY A 138 34.69 3.96 2.61
C GLY A 138 36.00 3.36 2.11
N VAL A 139 37.10 3.90 2.60
CA VAL A 139 38.46 3.49 2.24
C VAL A 139 38.98 2.49 3.27
N LEU A 140 39.63 1.43 2.81
CA LEU A 140 40.20 0.41 3.69
C LEU A 140 41.40 0.96 4.47
N VAL A 141 41.40 0.67 5.75
CA VAL A 141 42.50 0.90 6.70
C VAL A 141 42.73 -0.37 7.52
N ASN A 142 43.89 -0.52 8.14
CA ASN A 142 44.23 -1.68 8.99
C ASN A 142 44.00 -3.05 8.31
N SER A 143 44.08 -3.10 6.99
CA SER A 143 43.72 -4.22 6.12
C SER A 143 44.91 -4.77 5.32
N GLY A 144 46.13 -4.28 5.56
CA GLY A 144 47.36 -4.85 5.01
C GLY A 144 47.51 -4.56 3.52
N GLU A 145 47.53 -5.59 2.67
CA GLU A 145 47.72 -5.43 1.21
C GLU A 145 46.55 -4.69 0.53
N PHE A 146 45.44 -4.48 1.23
CA PHE A 146 44.24 -3.81 0.73
C PHE A 146 44.07 -2.36 1.21
N ASP A 147 44.99 -1.85 2.03
CA ASP A 147 44.92 -0.48 2.55
C ASP A 147 44.89 0.56 1.43
N GLY A 148 44.02 1.56 1.58
CA GLY A 148 43.84 2.64 0.60
C GLY A 148 42.90 2.32 -0.57
N LEU A 149 42.36 1.10 -0.66
CA LEU A 149 41.35 0.77 -1.66
C LEU A 149 39.97 1.29 -1.25
N GLU A 150 39.21 1.81 -2.23
CA GLU A 150 37.79 2.10 -2.08
C GLU A 150 36.93 0.84 -2.26
N PHE A 151 35.67 0.90 -1.82
CA PHE A 151 34.76 -0.26 -1.73
C PHE A 151 34.77 -1.21 -2.95
N GLU A 152 34.53 -0.73 -4.17
CA GLU A 152 34.43 -1.62 -5.35
C GLU A 152 35.76 -2.32 -5.66
N ALA A 153 36.88 -1.61 -5.51
CA ALA A 153 38.22 -2.17 -5.72
C ALA A 153 38.58 -3.15 -4.60
N ALA A 154 38.28 -2.79 -3.35
CA ALA A 154 38.50 -3.62 -2.18
C ALA A 154 37.68 -4.91 -2.20
N PHE A 155 36.39 -4.81 -2.53
CA PHE A 155 35.49 -5.95 -2.70
C PHE A 155 36.10 -6.96 -3.67
N ASN A 156 36.54 -6.49 -4.84
CA ASN A 156 37.11 -7.35 -5.86
C ASN A 156 38.47 -7.92 -5.45
N ALA A 157 39.36 -7.09 -4.90
CA ALA A 157 40.69 -7.53 -4.48
C ALA A 157 40.63 -8.61 -3.38
N VAL A 158 39.77 -8.44 -2.38
CA VAL A 158 39.60 -9.44 -1.30
C VAL A 158 38.98 -10.72 -1.86
N ALA A 159 37.93 -10.60 -2.69
CA ALA A 159 37.29 -11.77 -3.29
C ALA A 159 38.25 -12.57 -4.19
N ASP A 160 39.01 -11.90 -5.07
CA ASP A 160 40.02 -12.53 -5.93
C ASP A 160 41.10 -13.23 -5.12
N LYS A 161 41.53 -12.63 -4.00
CA LYS A 161 42.50 -13.25 -3.10
C LYS A 161 41.96 -14.53 -2.47
N LEU A 162 40.73 -14.51 -1.97
CA LEU A 162 40.10 -15.68 -1.35
C LEU A 162 39.85 -16.81 -2.39
N GLU A 163 39.48 -16.45 -3.62
CA GLU A 163 39.32 -17.38 -4.74
C GLU A 163 40.67 -18.00 -5.15
N ALA A 164 41.72 -17.20 -5.29
CA ALA A 164 43.07 -17.68 -5.62
C ALA A 164 43.65 -18.64 -4.56
N LEU A 165 43.25 -18.47 -3.29
CA LEU A 165 43.61 -19.35 -2.18
C LEU A 165 42.70 -20.59 -2.08
N GLY A 166 41.61 -20.67 -2.87
CA GLY A 166 40.64 -21.76 -2.82
C GLY A 166 39.79 -21.80 -1.55
N VAL A 167 39.66 -20.67 -0.85
CA VAL A 167 38.96 -20.53 0.44
C VAL A 167 37.75 -19.59 0.37
N GLY A 168 37.36 -19.16 -0.83
CA GLY A 168 36.15 -18.38 -1.09
C GLY A 168 35.76 -18.39 -2.56
N GLU A 169 34.51 -18.04 -2.83
CA GLU A 169 33.97 -17.79 -4.18
C GLU A 169 32.94 -16.66 -4.11
N ARG A 170 32.83 -15.85 -5.16
CA ARG A 170 31.71 -14.91 -5.30
C ARG A 170 30.39 -15.66 -5.46
N LYS A 171 29.41 -15.29 -4.65
CA LYS A 171 28.09 -15.92 -4.65
C LYS A 171 26.98 -14.87 -4.64
N VAL A 172 26.00 -15.02 -5.52
CA VAL A 172 24.73 -14.30 -5.42
C VAL A 172 23.83 -15.05 -4.44
N ASN A 173 23.22 -14.32 -3.51
CA ASN A 173 22.29 -14.87 -2.54
C ASN A 173 21.03 -14.00 -2.45
N PHE A 174 19.89 -14.64 -2.16
CA PHE A 174 18.61 -13.95 -2.03
C PHE A 174 18.12 -14.02 -0.59
N ARG A 175 17.47 -12.94 -0.12
CA ARG A 175 16.69 -12.98 1.12
C ARG A 175 15.38 -13.75 0.94
N LEU A 176 14.83 -13.73 -0.28
CA LEU A 176 13.67 -14.52 -0.65
C LEU A 176 13.99 -16.01 -0.44
N ARG A 177 13.07 -16.71 0.23
CA ARG A 177 13.11 -18.15 0.43
C ARG A 177 12.12 -18.83 -0.51
N ASP A 178 12.28 -20.13 -0.69
CA ASP A 178 11.28 -20.93 -1.38
C ASP A 178 9.95 -20.86 -0.64
N TRP A 179 8.86 -20.91 -1.42
CA TRP A 179 7.52 -20.84 -0.88
C TRP A 179 7.12 -22.20 -0.29
N GLY A 180 7.10 -22.28 1.04
CA GLY A 180 6.54 -23.43 1.76
C GLY A 180 5.02 -23.46 1.63
N VAL A 181 4.51 -24.27 0.70
CA VAL A 181 3.07 -24.37 0.38
C VAL A 181 2.30 -25.35 1.25
N SER A 182 2.96 -26.16 2.08
CA SER A 182 2.30 -27.18 2.92
C SER A 182 1.68 -26.58 4.19
N ARG A 183 0.45 -26.97 4.52
CA ARG A 183 -0.25 -26.58 5.74
C ARG A 183 -0.86 -27.79 6.43
N GLN A 184 -0.52 -27.96 7.70
CA GLN A 184 -1.13 -28.95 8.61
C GLN A 184 -2.52 -28.47 9.09
N ARG A 185 -3.39 -28.09 8.16
CA ARG A 185 -4.75 -27.61 8.39
C ARG A 185 -5.69 -28.35 7.45
N TYR A 186 -6.94 -28.50 7.87
CA TYR A 186 -7.94 -29.18 7.07
C TYR A 186 -8.51 -28.32 5.93
N TRP A 187 -8.83 -27.05 6.22
CA TRP A 187 -9.56 -26.21 5.27
C TRP A 187 -8.62 -25.59 4.23
N GLY A 188 -8.33 -26.36 3.18
CA GLY A 188 -7.50 -25.98 2.05
C GLY A 188 -7.56 -27.03 0.93
N SER A 189 -6.99 -26.72 -0.23
CA SER A 189 -6.93 -27.69 -1.34
C SER A 189 -5.94 -28.82 -0.98
N PRO A 190 -6.34 -30.11 -1.02
CA PRO A 190 -5.43 -31.22 -0.75
C PRO A 190 -4.24 -31.23 -1.73
N ILE A 191 -3.04 -31.47 -1.20
CA ILE A 191 -1.83 -31.55 -2.03
C ILE A 191 -1.89 -32.86 -2.84
N PRO A 192 -1.76 -32.83 -4.18
CA PRO A 192 -1.91 -34.01 -5.04
C PRO A 192 -0.65 -34.89 -5.05
N MET A 193 -0.13 -35.20 -3.86
CA MET A 193 0.98 -36.11 -3.62
C MET A 193 0.48 -37.33 -2.84
N LEU A 194 1.17 -38.45 -3.00
CA LEU A 194 0.92 -39.69 -2.30
C LEU A 194 2.24 -40.27 -1.76
N SER A 195 2.13 -41.20 -0.82
CA SER A 195 3.23 -42.04 -0.35
C SER A 195 2.90 -43.51 -0.63
N ASP A 196 3.88 -44.27 -1.11
CA ASP A 196 3.75 -45.73 -1.18
C ASP A 196 3.90 -46.38 0.22
N GLU A 197 3.72 -47.70 0.29
CA GLU A 197 3.89 -48.49 1.52
C GLU A 197 5.31 -48.48 2.10
N ASN A 198 6.32 -48.07 1.33
CA ASN A 198 7.70 -47.89 1.77
C ASN A 198 8.02 -46.44 2.17
N GLY A 199 7.07 -45.52 2.03
CA GLY A 199 7.24 -44.10 2.30
C GLY A 199 7.89 -43.30 1.16
N ASN A 200 7.95 -43.84 -0.06
CA ASN A 200 8.41 -43.08 -1.23
C ASN A 200 7.30 -42.16 -1.73
N GLU A 201 7.65 -40.92 -2.09
CA GLU A 201 6.72 -39.93 -2.61
C GLU A 201 6.35 -40.20 -4.08
N LEU A 202 5.07 -40.06 -4.40
CA LEU A 202 4.46 -40.22 -5.72
C LEU A 202 3.58 -39.01 -6.03
N ALA A 203 3.48 -38.59 -7.30
CA ALA A 203 2.50 -37.61 -7.72
C ALA A 203 1.16 -38.28 -8.09
N ALA A 204 0.04 -37.61 -7.81
CA ALA A 204 -1.26 -38.07 -8.29
C ALA A 204 -1.33 -38.02 -9.83
N THR A 205 -1.94 -39.04 -10.43
CA THR A 205 -2.18 -39.09 -11.88
C THR A 205 -3.40 -38.24 -12.26
N GLU A 206 -3.53 -37.87 -13.54
CA GLU A 206 -4.64 -37.02 -14.00
C GLU A 206 -6.03 -37.61 -13.68
N ASP A 207 -6.19 -38.94 -13.74
CA ASP A 207 -7.43 -39.64 -13.41
C ASP A 207 -7.76 -39.65 -11.91
N MET A 208 -6.78 -39.35 -11.05
CA MET A 208 -6.98 -39.16 -9.60
C MET A 208 -7.38 -37.72 -9.24
N LEU A 209 -7.31 -36.78 -10.19
CA LEU A 209 -7.61 -35.38 -9.93
C LEU A 209 -9.11 -35.06 -10.17
N PRO A 210 -9.70 -34.17 -9.35
CA PRO A 210 -9.12 -33.56 -8.16
C PRO A 210 -9.14 -34.50 -6.95
N VAL A 211 -8.11 -34.43 -6.09
CA VAL A 211 -8.17 -34.99 -4.73
C VAL A 211 -9.17 -34.16 -3.92
N ARG A 212 -10.35 -34.70 -3.66
CA ARG A 212 -11.46 -33.94 -3.04
C ARG A 212 -11.29 -33.86 -1.53
N LEU A 213 -11.36 -32.64 -1.00
CA LEU A 213 -11.52 -32.43 0.43
C LEU A 213 -12.94 -32.86 0.84
N PRO A 214 -13.11 -33.73 1.84
CA PRO A 214 -14.44 -34.17 2.29
C PRO A 214 -15.08 -33.04 3.08
N GLU A 215 -16.26 -32.56 2.68
CA GLU A 215 -16.93 -31.41 3.32
C GLU A 215 -17.74 -31.77 4.57
N ASP A 216 -18.22 -33.01 4.66
CA ASP A 216 -18.98 -33.52 5.80
C ASP A 216 -18.04 -34.10 6.87
N VAL A 217 -17.56 -33.23 7.77
CA VAL A 217 -16.59 -33.59 8.82
C VAL A 217 -16.98 -33.02 10.18
N VAL A 218 -16.54 -33.70 11.24
CA VAL A 218 -16.66 -33.21 12.62
C VAL A 218 -15.31 -32.65 13.08
N MET A 219 -15.29 -31.36 13.40
CA MET A 219 -14.10 -30.67 13.91
C MET A 219 -13.94 -30.91 15.41
N ASN A 220 -12.81 -31.48 15.83
CA ASN A 220 -12.46 -31.62 17.25
C ASN A 220 -11.56 -30.48 17.79
N GLY A 221 -11.13 -29.56 16.92
CA GLY A 221 -10.31 -28.40 17.27
C GLY A 221 -8.81 -28.67 17.49
N VAL A 222 -8.36 -29.93 17.43
CA VAL A 222 -6.98 -30.33 17.72
C VAL A 222 -6.28 -30.94 16.50
N THR A 223 -6.96 -31.82 15.77
CA THR A 223 -6.40 -32.56 14.62
C THR A 223 -7.26 -32.34 13.39
N SER A 224 -6.61 -32.17 12.23
CA SER A 224 -7.28 -32.14 10.92
C SER A 224 -8.15 -33.41 10.73
N PRO A 225 -9.44 -33.31 10.34
CA PRO A 225 -10.28 -34.49 10.11
C PRO A 225 -9.70 -35.51 9.12
N ILE A 226 -9.09 -35.05 8.03
CA ILE A 226 -8.46 -35.94 7.02
C ILE A 226 -7.19 -36.64 7.54
N LYS A 227 -6.61 -36.15 8.63
CA LYS A 227 -5.51 -36.81 9.34
C LYS A 227 -6.01 -37.75 10.44
N ALA A 228 -7.16 -37.42 11.04
CA ALA A 228 -7.79 -38.24 12.06
C ALA A 228 -8.49 -39.48 11.48
N ASP A 229 -8.97 -39.39 10.25
CA ASP A 229 -9.55 -40.51 9.50
C ASP A 229 -8.49 -41.17 8.59
N PRO A 230 -7.88 -42.30 9.00
CA PRO A 230 -6.88 -42.97 8.20
C PRO A 230 -7.46 -43.63 6.93
N GLU A 231 -8.79 -43.77 6.81
CA GLU A 231 -9.41 -44.31 5.60
C GLU A 231 -9.40 -43.29 4.47
N TRP A 232 -9.53 -42.00 4.76
CA TRP A 232 -9.49 -40.95 3.73
C TRP A 232 -8.16 -40.95 2.96
N ALA A 233 -7.05 -41.13 3.67
CA ALA A 233 -5.74 -41.14 3.05
C ALA A 233 -5.53 -42.37 2.14
N LYS A 234 -6.20 -43.51 2.40
CA LYS A 234 -5.94 -44.75 1.66
C LYS A 234 -6.42 -44.68 0.22
N THR A 235 -5.57 -45.11 -0.69
CA THR A 235 -5.89 -45.32 -2.10
C THR A 235 -5.01 -46.42 -2.71
N THR A 236 -5.08 -46.62 -4.01
CA THR A 236 -4.22 -47.57 -4.73
C THR A 236 -3.65 -46.95 -6.00
N VAL A 237 -2.35 -47.14 -6.24
CA VAL A 237 -1.68 -46.77 -7.50
C VAL A 237 -1.26 -48.07 -8.19
N ASN A 238 -1.74 -48.33 -9.40
CA ASN A 238 -1.47 -49.57 -10.15
C ASN A 238 -1.76 -50.87 -9.37
N GLY A 239 -2.76 -50.83 -8.48
CA GLY A 239 -3.15 -51.96 -7.63
C GLY A 239 -2.29 -52.17 -6.38
N ALA A 240 -1.25 -51.36 -6.16
CA ALA A 240 -0.49 -51.33 -4.91
C ALA A 240 -1.09 -50.30 -3.94
N PRO A 241 -1.09 -50.56 -2.62
CA PRO A 241 -1.52 -49.58 -1.62
C PRO A 241 -0.70 -48.29 -1.66
N ALA A 242 -1.37 -47.15 -1.55
CA ALA A 242 -0.78 -45.83 -1.42
C ALA A 242 -1.61 -44.94 -0.49
N PHE A 243 -1.03 -43.83 -0.04
CA PHE A 243 -1.66 -42.92 0.91
C PHE A 243 -1.57 -41.47 0.41
N HIS A 244 -2.68 -40.75 0.31
CA HIS A 244 -2.70 -39.33 0.01
C HIS A 244 -2.00 -38.52 1.09
N GLU A 245 -1.31 -37.45 0.68
CA GLU A 245 -0.85 -36.41 1.60
C GLU A 245 -2.06 -35.80 2.33
N THR A 246 -1.89 -35.59 3.64
CA THR A 246 -2.93 -35.05 4.53
C THR A 246 -2.76 -33.56 4.82
N ASP A 247 -1.63 -32.98 4.42
CA ASP A 247 -1.45 -31.54 4.36
C ASP A 247 -2.22 -30.93 3.18
N THR A 248 -2.64 -29.68 3.36
CA THR A 248 -3.31 -28.88 2.33
C THR A 248 -2.43 -27.73 1.86
N PHE A 249 -2.74 -27.17 0.70
CA PHE A 249 -2.05 -25.99 0.20
C PHE A 249 -2.29 -24.75 1.09
N ASP A 250 -1.27 -23.91 1.14
CA ASP A 250 -1.36 -22.52 1.56
C ASP A 250 -2.39 -21.78 0.73
N THR A 251 -3.27 -21.00 1.35
CA THR A 251 -4.39 -20.34 0.66
C THR A 251 -3.95 -19.26 -0.35
N PHE A 252 -2.67 -18.86 -0.30
CA PHE A 252 -2.08 -18.04 -1.35
C PHE A 252 -1.98 -18.78 -2.69
N MET A 253 -2.03 -20.11 -2.71
CA MET A 253 -2.07 -20.90 -3.94
C MET A 253 -3.26 -20.50 -4.80
N GLU A 254 -4.47 -20.48 -4.25
CA GLU A 254 -5.67 -20.09 -4.99
C GLU A 254 -5.66 -18.59 -5.35
N SER A 255 -5.22 -17.73 -4.43
CA SER A 255 -5.19 -16.28 -4.67
C SER A 255 -4.10 -15.85 -5.66
N SER A 256 -3.16 -16.71 -6.04
CA SER A 256 -2.07 -16.34 -6.96
C SER A 256 -2.47 -16.35 -8.44
N TRP A 257 -3.65 -16.88 -8.80
CA TRP A 257 -4.03 -17.04 -10.22
C TRP A 257 -5.52 -16.85 -10.52
N TYR A 258 -6.36 -16.60 -9.52
CA TYR A 258 -7.80 -16.37 -9.71
C TYR A 258 -8.13 -15.28 -10.74
N TYR A 259 -7.31 -14.23 -10.85
CA TYR A 259 -7.49 -13.15 -11.82
C TYR A 259 -7.44 -13.68 -13.27
N ALA A 260 -6.60 -14.69 -13.55
CA ALA A 260 -6.55 -15.34 -14.84
C ALA A 260 -7.72 -16.31 -15.02
N ARG A 261 -8.13 -17.02 -13.96
CA ARG A 261 -9.30 -17.92 -14.02
C ARG A 261 -10.60 -17.18 -14.33
N TYR A 262 -10.75 -15.93 -13.90
CA TYR A 262 -11.91 -15.10 -14.24
C TYR A 262 -12.07 -14.86 -15.75
N CYS A 263 -11.02 -14.98 -16.55
CA CYS A 263 -11.12 -14.87 -18.00
C CYS A 263 -11.89 -16.04 -18.62
N SER A 264 -11.86 -17.22 -17.99
CA SER A 264 -12.51 -18.45 -18.48
C SER A 264 -13.01 -19.34 -17.32
N PRO A 265 -13.93 -18.87 -16.47
CA PRO A 265 -14.22 -19.50 -15.18
C PRO A 265 -14.91 -20.87 -15.31
N ARG A 266 -15.55 -21.12 -16.45
CA ARG A 266 -16.29 -22.34 -16.77
C ARG A 266 -15.54 -23.28 -17.73
N PHE A 267 -14.28 -22.98 -18.06
CA PHE A 267 -13.45 -23.82 -18.92
C PHE A 267 -13.01 -25.08 -18.15
N ASP A 268 -13.37 -26.27 -18.63
CA ASP A 268 -13.16 -27.56 -17.97
C ASP A 268 -12.13 -28.45 -18.67
N GLU A 269 -11.66 -28.08 -19.87
CA GLU A 269 -10.60 -28.80 -20.60
C GLU A 269 -9.18 -28.45 -20.11
N GLY A 270 -9.04 -27.55 -19.13
CA GLY A 270 -7.75 -27.16 -18.56
C GLY A 270 -7.84 -26.06 -17.50
N MET A 271 -6.67 -25.53 -17.09
CA MET A 271 -6.57 -24.53 -16.02
C MET A 271 -7.21 -23.19 -16.40
N ILE A 272 -6.93 -22.70 -17.62
CA ILE A 272 -7.46 -21.47 -18.21
C ILE A 272 -7.44 -21.61 -19.73
N GLU A 273 -8.40 -20.98 -20.42
CA GLU A 273 -8.43 -20.92 -21.88
C GLU A 273 -7.47 -19.81 -22.35
N PRO A 274 -6.38 -20.12 -23.09
CA PRO A 274 -5.38 -19.11 -23.45
C PRO A 274 -5.94 -17.96 -24.31
N GLY A 275 -6.90 -18.24 -25.20
CA GLY A 275 -7.53 -17.21 -26.04
C GLY A 275 -8.26 -16.16 -25.20
N ALA A 276 -9.08 -16.60 -24.26
CA ALA A 276 -9.80 -15.71 -23.34
C ALA A 276 -8.86 -15.00 -22.37
N ALA A 277 -7.85 -15.70 -21.83
CA ALA A 277 -6.87 -15.11 -20.93
C ALA A 277 -6.10 -13.97 -21.61
N ASN A 278 -5.60 -14.17 -22.83
CA ASN A 278 -4.83 -13.16 -23.56
C ASN A 278 -5.68 -12.03 -24.16
N TYR A 279 -7.01 -12.17 -24.18
CA TYR A 279 -7.91 -11.06 -24.50
C TYR A 279 -8.03 -10.07 -23.33
N TRP A 280 -8.11 -10.59 -22.09
CA TRP A 280 -8.35 -9.79 -20.89
C TRP A 280 -7.09 -9.37 -20.15
N LEU A 281 -6.01 -10.15 -20.24
CA LEU A 281 -4.77 -9.92 -19.50
C LEU A 281 -3.76 -9.13 -20.33
N PRO A 282 -2.91 -8.32 -19.66
CA PRO A 282 -2.81 -8.12 -18.21
C PRO A 282 -3.97 -7.30 -17.62
N VAL A 283 -4.21 -7.43 -16.32
CA VAL A 283 -5.21 -6.61 -15.62
C VAL A 283 -4.76 -5.14 -15.65
N ASN A 284 -5.56 -4.25 -16.22
CA ASN A 284 -5.17 -2.85 -16.36
C ASN A 284 -5.05 -2.13 -15.00
N GLN A 285 -5.95 -2.42 -14.06
CA GLN A 285 -5.96 -1.81 -12.73
C GLN A 285 -6.29 -2.85 -11.67
N TYR A 286 -5.31 -3.16 -10.81
CA TYR A 286 -5.49 -3.97 -9.61
C TYR A 286 -5.66 -3.06 -8.39
N ILE A 287 -6.67 -3.33 -7.55
CA ILE A 287 -6.95 -2.57 -6.32
C ILE A 287 -6.93 -3.54 -5.15
N GLY A 288 -6.16 -3.21 -4.11
CA GLY A 288 -6.06 -4.03 -2.90
C GLY A 288 -5.41 -3.28 -1.75
N GLY A 289 -5.47 -3.81 -0.53
CA GLY A 289 -4.80 -3.21 0.62
C GLY A 289 -3.27 -3.29 0.52
N ILE A 290 -2.57 -2.28 1.04
CA ILE A 290 -1.09 -2.27 1.10
C ILE A 290 -0.51 -3.47 1.87
N GLU A 291 -1.30 -4.09 2.75
CA GLU A 291 -0.95 -5.31 3.50
C GLU A 291 -0.62 -6.51 2.61
N HIS A 292 -1.06 -6.50 1.35
CA HIS A 292 -0.79 -7.57 0.37
C HIS A 292 0.44 -7.31 -0.51
N ALA A 293 1.21 -6.24 -0.24
CA ALA A 293 2.29 -5.80 -1.12
C ALA A 293 3.42 -6.83 -1.31
N ILE A 294 3.80 -7.56 -0.26
CA ILE A 294 4.95 -8.47 -0.30
C ILE A 294 4.54 -9.91 -0.63
N LEU A 295 3.53 -10.47 0.03
CA LEU A 295 3.17 -11.89 -0.14
C LEU A 295 2.33 -12.10 -1.41
N HIS A 296 1.03 -11.82 -1.32
CA HIS A 296 0.05 -12.04 -2.39
C HIS A 296 0.51 -11.50 -3.75
N LEU A 297 0.99 -10.25 -3.82
CA LEU A 297 1.44 -9.67 -5.09
C LEU A 297 2.68 -10.36 -5.64
N LEU A 298 3.64 -10.76 -4.79
CA LEU A 298 4.81 -11.51 -5.26
C LEU A 298 4.41 -12.89 -5.77
N TYR A 299 3.53 -13.60 -5.05
CA TYR A 299 3.05 -14.91 -5.48
C TYR A 299 2.22 -14.83 -6.76
N SER A 300 1.37 -13.81 -6.91
CA SER A 300 0.62 -13.58 -8.15
C SER A 300 1.53 -13.34 -9.35
N ARG A 301 2.63 -12.58 -9.16
CA ARG A 301 3.64 -12.35 -10.21
C ARG A 301 4.45 -13.60 -10.53
N PHE A 302 4.86 -14.35 -9.51
CA PHE A 302 5.54 -15.63 -9.66
C PHE A 302 4.66 -16.61 -10.45
N PHE A 303 3.40 -16.76 -10.04
CA PHE A 303 2.45 -17.66 -10.68
C PHE A 303 2.12 -17.21 -12.11
N HIS A 304 2.01 -15.90 -12.38
CA HIS A 304 1.83 -15.39 -13.74
C HIS A 304 2.97 -15.81 -14.67
N LYS A 305 4.22 -15.73 -14.19
CA LYS A 305 5.39 -16.17 -14.96
C LYS A 305 5.37 -17.68 -15.21
N LEU A 306 4.90 -18.48 -14.25
CA LEU A 306 4.63 -19.90 -14.48
C LEU A 306 3.58 -20.09 -15.58
N LEU A 307 2.42 -19.42 -15.49
CA LEU A 307 1.38 -19.50 -16.53
C LEU A 307 1.93 -19.15 -17.92
N ARG A 308 2.79 -18.12 -18.00
CA ARG A 308 3.46 -17.70 -19.24
C ARG A 308 4.41 -18.77 -19.75
N ASP A 309 5.24 -19.33 -18.88
CA ASP A 309 6.24 -20.35 -19.24
C ASP A 309 5.58 -21.66 -19.70
N PHE A 310 4.35 -21.95 -19.22
CA PHE A 310 3.49 -23.04 -19.71
C PHE A 310 2.63 -22.65 -20.94
N GLY A 311 2.76 -21.42 -21.47
CA GLY A 311 2.08 -20.97 -22.68
C GLY A 311 0.59 -20.64 -22.50
N LEU A 312 0.11 -20.47 -21.26
CA LEU A 312 -1.29 -20.16 -20.96
C LEU A 312 -1.59 -18.66 -21.05
N VAL A 313 -0.58 -17.82 -20.88
CA VAL A 313 -0.62 -16.36 -21.07
C VAL A 313 0.60 -15.88 -21.84
N THR A 314 0.54 -14.68 -22.40
CA THR A 314 1.61 -14.10 -23.24
C THR A 314 2.28 -12.87 -22.62
N SER A 315 1.73 -12.32 -21.54
CA SER A 315 2.32 -11.21 -20.79
C SER A 315 3.30 -11.66 -19.71
N ASP A 316 4.21 -10.76 -19.33
CA ASP A 316 5.24 -11.03 -18.31
C ASP A 316 4.78 -10.73 -16.88
N GLU A 317 3.82 -9.83 -16.71
CA GLU A 317 3.32 -9.35 -15.42
C GLU A 317 1.78 -9.34 -15.43
N PRO A 318 1.13 -9.68 -14.30
CA PRO A 318 -0.33 -9.82 -14.25
C PRO A 318 -1.09 -8.49 -14.15
N PHE A 319 -0.43 -7.41 -13.70
CA PHE A 319 -1.08 -6.13 -13.37
C PHE A 319 -0.29 -4.97 -13.98
N GLU A 320 -0.94 -4.10 -14.77
CA GLU A 320 -0.31 -2.90 -15.36
C GLU A 320 -0.23 -1.74 -14.36
N ARG A 321 -1.32 -1.50 -13.62
CA ARG A 321 -1.40 -0.49 -12.56
C ARG A 321 -1.87 -1.14 -11.27
N LEU A 322 -1.29 -0.67 -10.16
CA LEU A 322 -1.63 -1.09 -8.80
C LEU A 322 -2.04 0.15 -8.01
N LEU A 323 -3.22 0.10 -7.40
CA LEU A 323 -3.68 1.09 -6.43
C LEU A 323 -3.80 0.40 -5.06
N CYS A 324 -2.87 0.73 -4.17
CA CYS A 324 -2.91 0.22 -2.80
C CYS A 324 -3.78 1.13 -1.95
N GLN A 325 -5.00 0.66 -1.61
CA GLN A 325 -5.89 1.46 -0.78
C GLN A 325 -5.39 1.53 0.66
N GLY A 326 -5.66 2.66 1.32
CA GLY A 326 -5.42 2.84 2.74
C GLY A 326 -6.41 2.05 3.59
N MET A 327 -6.11 1.96 4.89
CA MET A 327 -6.95 1.21 5.83
C MET A 327 -8.18 2.01 6.22
N VAL A 328 -9.30 1.32 6.47
CA VAL A 328 -10.44 1.93 7.14
C VAL A 328 -10.25 1.79 8.65
N LEU A 329 -10.25 2.90 9.36
CA LEU A 329 -10.14 2.94 10.82
C LEU A 329 -11.50 3.20 11.46
N ALA A 330 -11.65 2.62 12.64
CA ALA A 330 -12.69 2.99 13.59
C ALA A 330 -12.09 3.06 14.98
N ASP A 331 -12.77 3.80 15.86
CA ASP A 331 -12.47 3.79 17.29
C ASP A 331 -12.47 2.36 17.84
N THR A 332 -11.64 2.13 18.83
CA THR A 332 -11.47 0.81 19.43
C THR A 332 -11.69 0.91 20.93
N PHE A 333 -12.60 0.11 21.47
CA PHE A 333 -12.97 0.13 22.87
C PHE A 333 -12.80 -1.24 23.51
N TYR A 334 -12.45 -1.26 24.80
CA TYR A 334 -12.28 -2.51 25.53
C TYR A 334 -12.55 -2.37 27.03
N ARG A 335 -12.75 -3.50 27.69
CA ARG A 335 -12.67 -3.68 29.15
C ARG A 335 -11.62 -4.73 29.48
N LYS A 336 -11.15 -4.75 30.72
CA LYS A 336 -10.26 -5.80 31.22
C LYS A 336 -11.08 -6.95 31.81
N ASP A 337 -10.75 -8.19 31.45
CA ASP A 337 -11.27 -9.37 32.13
C ASP A 337 -10.58 -9.60 33.48
N GLU A 338 -11.05 -10.58 34.26
CA GLU A 338 -10.49 -10.94 35.58
C GLU A 338 -9.01 -11.38 35.54
N LYS A 339 -8.51 -11.77 34.36
CA LYS A 339 -7.14 -12.21 34.11
C LYS A 339 -6.27 -11.13 33.44
N GLY A 340 -6.80 -9.93 33.23
CA GLY A 340 -6.12 -8.79 32.60
C GLY A 340 -6.13 -8.79 31.06
N GLY A 341 -6.85 -9.72 30.42
CA GLY A 341 -7.08 -9.75 28.99
C GLY A 341 -8.04 -8.65 28.52
N ASP A 342 -7.92 -8.24 27.26
CA ASP A 342 -8.80 -7.22 26.67
C ASP A 342 -10.06 -7.87 26.08
N ILE A 343 -11.22 -7.49 26.60
CA ILE A 343 -12.53 -7.78 26.02
C ILE A 343 -12.91 -6.59 25.13
N TRP A 344 -12.83 -6.80 23.82
CA TRP A 344 -13.11 -5.74 22.84
C TRP A 344 -14.61 -5.53 22.62
N ILE A 345 -15.02 -4.26 22.59
CA ILE A 345 -16.42 -3.82 22.52
C ILE A 345 -16.63 -3.05 21.22
N SER A 346 -17.76 -3.29 20.56
CA SER A 346 -18.10 -2.59 19.32
C SER A 346 -18.28 -1.10 19.56
N PRO A 347 -17.74 -0.22 18.68
CA PRO A 347 -18.02 1.21 18.70
C PRO A 347 -19.51 1.54 18.63
N THR A 348 -20.31 0.68 17.99
CA THR A 348 -21.77 0.83 17.91
C THR A 348 -22.44 0.71 19.26
N ASP A 349 -21.81 0.07 20.24
CA ASP A 349 -22.36 -0.22 21.56
C ASP A 349 -21.82 0.75 22.62
N VAL A 350 -20.99 1.72 22.21
CA VAL A 350 -20.33 2.67 23.09
C VAL A 350 -20.85 4.09 22.84
N GLN A 351 -21.05 4.84 23.92
CA GLN A 351 -21.30 6.26 23.89
C GLN A 351 -20.07 7.00 24.42
N THR A 352 -19.71 8.11 23.76
CA THR A 352 -18.49 8.86 24.04
C THR A 352 -18.76 10.33 24.34
N GLU A 353 -17.93 10.92 25.20
CA GLU A 353 -17.75 12.36 25.34
C GLU A 353 -16.38 12.71 24.74
N THR A 354 -16.31 13.75 23.90
CA THR A 354 -15.08 14.18 23.22
C THR A 354 -14.66 15.59 23.62
N ASP A 355 -13.36 15.89 23.54
CA ASP A 355 -12.85 17.26 23.66
C ASP A 355 -13.14 18.11 22.40
N ASP A 356 -12.74 19.40 22.43
CA ASP A 356 -12.88 20.33 21.29
C ASP A 356 -12.10 19.89 20.03
N LYS A 357 -11.19 18.91 20.18
CA LYS A 357 -10.40 18.33 19.10
C LYS A 357 -10.94 16.96 18.66
N GLY A 358 -12.11 16.53 19.17
CA GLY A 358 -12.75 15.27 18.84
C GLY A 358 -12.14 14.04 19.52
N ARG A 359 -11.22 14.21 20.48
CA ARG A 359 -10.61 13.07 21.20
C ARG A 359 -11.54 12.58 22.29
N VAL A 360 -11.75 11.26 22.37
CA VAL A 360 -12.55 10.63 23.41
C VAL A 360 -11.95 10.89 24.79
N VAL A 361 -12.68 11.61 25.64
CA VAL A 361 -12.31 11.87 27.05
C VAL A 361 -13.00 10.92 28.02
N LYS A 362 -14.21 10.45 27.66
CA LYS A 362 -14.94 9.42 28.40
C LYS A 362 -15.70 8.53 27.43
N ALA A 363 -15.85 7.27 27.80
CA ALA A 363 -16.64 6.31 27.06
C ALA A 363 -17.33 5.35 28.04
N TRP A 364 -18.57 4.97 27.73
CA TRP A 364 -19.36 3.99 28.48
C TRP A 364 -20.21 3.16 27.53
N HIS A 365 -20.52 1.92 27.92
CA HIS A 365 -21.36 1.05 27.11
C HIS A 365 -22.84 1.48 27.22
N LYS A 366 -23.57 1.42 26.11
CA LYS A 366 -24.94 1.95 25.99
C LYS A 366 -25.96 1.21 26.85
N GLU A 367 -25.79 -0.10 27.01
CA GLU A 367 -26.78 -0.92 27.75
C GLU A 367 -26.60 -0.90 29.27
N ASP A 368 -25.37 -1.09 29.76
CA ASP A 368 -25.10 -1.19 31.20
C ASP A 368 -24.63 0.12 31.83
N GLY A 369 -24.24 1.12 31.02
CA GLY A 369 -23.72 2.41 31.49
C GLY A 369 -22.33 2.36 32.10
N GLU A 370 -21.66 1.20 32.08
CA GLU A 370 -20.37 1.01 32.73
C GLU A 370 -19.21 1.55 31.87
N PRO A 371 -18.12 2.05 32.48
CA PRO A 371 -16.98 2.62 31.75
C PRO A 371 -16.33 1.64 30.76
N VAL A 372 -15.81 2.17 29.66
CA VAL A 372 -14.97 1.44 28.70
C VAL A 372 -13.70 2.23 28.40
N PHE A 373 -12.60 1.53 28.16
CA PHE A 373 -11.34 2.16 27.77
C PHE A 373 -11.32 2.40 26.26
N SER A 374 -10.79 3.55 25.83
CA SER A 374 -10.51 3.83 24.42
C SER A 374 -9.05 3.54 24.12
N ALA A 375 -8.79 2.74 23.08
CA ALA A 375 -7.47 2.53 22.51
C ALA A 375 -7.19 3.44 21.30
N GLY A 376 -8.07 4.43 21.06
CA GLY A 376 -8.05 5.28 19.88
C GLY A 376 -8.49 4.57 18.60
N MET A 377 -8.27 5.22 17.46
CA MET A 377 -8.59 4.66 16.15
C MET A 377 -7.59 3.58 15.75
N SER A 378 -8.09 2.46 15.27
CA SER A 378 -7.27 1.42 14.69
C SER A 378 -7.99 0.74 13.54
N LYS A 379 -7.26 -0.07 12.75
CA LYS A 379 -7.85 -0.76 11.60
C LYS A 379 -9.07 -1.57 12.02
N MET A 380 -10.14 -1.50 11.24
CA MET A 380 -11.31 -2.36 11.46
C MET A 380 -10.89 -3.82 11.38
N SER A 381 -11.22 -4.61 12.40
CA SER A 381 -10.86 -6.03 12.47
C SER A 381 -11.82 -6.81 13.35
N LYS A 382 -12.04 -8.09 12.99
CA LYS A 382 -12.86 -9.01 13.81
C LYS A 382 -12.26 -9.21 15.20
N SER A 383 -10.93 -9.27 15.32
CA SER A 383 -10.23 -9.48 16.59
C SER A 383 -10.41 -8.36 17.61
N LYS A 384 -10.59 -7.11 17.13
CA LYS A 384 -10.82 -5.94 17.99
C LYS A 384 -12.27 -5.53 18.07
N ASN A 385 -13.18 -6.32 17.49
CA ASN A 385 -14.61 -6.06 17.45
C ASN A 385 -15.00 -4.63 17.00
N ASN A 386 -14.15 -3.95 16.22
CA ASN A 386 -14.36 -2.55 15.83
C ASN A 386 -14.82 -2.37 14.38
N GLY A 387 -15.22 -3.47 13.73
CA GLY A 387 -15.78 -3.42 12.39
C GLY A 387 -17.17 -2.83 12.42
N ILE A 388 -17.41 -1.80 11.60
CA ILE A 388 -18.76 -1.29 11.35
C ILE A 388 -19.38 -2.14 10.25
N ASP A 389 -20.52 -2.75 10.54
CA ASP A 389 -21.26 -3.54 9.54
C ASP A 389 -21.85 -2.60 8.48
N PRO A 390 -21.38 -2.65 7.22
CA PRO A 390 -21.89 -1.78 6.17
C PRO A 390 -23.38 -1.99 5.92
N GLN A 391 -23.93 -3.18 6.19
CA GLN A 391 -25.34 -3.48 5.94
C GLN A 391 -26.27 -2.59 6.78
N GLN A 392 -25.89 -2.29 8.03
CA GLN A 392 -26.68 -1.42 8.90
C GLN A 392 -26.72 0.02 8.36
N VAL A 393 -25.57 0.51 7.91
CA VAL A 393 -25.43 1.87 7.35
C VAL A 393 -26.15 1.98 6.01
N ILE A 394 -26.05 0.95 5.16
CA ILE A 394 -26.79 0.86 3.89
C ILE A 394 -28.30 0.86 4.15
N ALA A 395 -28.79 0.11 5.14
CA ALA A 395 -30.22 0.08 5.47
C ALA A 395 -30.74 1.46 5.93
N GLN A 396 -29.91 2.22 6.64
CA GLN A 396 -30.30 3.54 7.17
C GLN A 396 -30.17 4.66 6.13
N TYR A 397 -29.11 4.67 5.32
CA TYR A 397 -28.74 5.80 4.47
C TYR A 397 -28.76 5.49 2.96
N GLY A 398 -28.90 4.23 2.57
CA GLY A 398 -28.81 3.77 1.19
C GLY A 398 -27.37 3.54 0.72
N ALA A 399 -27.19 2.64 -0.26
CA ALA A 399 -25.88 2.25 -0.78
C ALA A 399 -25.08 3.43 -1.38
N ASP A 400 -25.76 4.31 -2.11
CA ASP A 400 -25.14 5.47 -2.75
C ASP A 400 -24.54 6.46 -1.74
N THR A 401 -25.20 6.65 -0.59
CA THR A 401 -24.65 7.49 0.48
C THR A 401 -23.34 6.91 1.01
N VAL A 402 -23.31 5.59 1.27
CA VAL A 402 -22.12 4.93 1.80
C VAL A 402 -20.97 4.96 0.80
N ARG A 403 -21.25 4.67 -0.48
CA ARG A 403 -20.26 4.74 -1.56
C ARG A 403 -19.68 6.15 -1.71
N LEU A 404 -20.55 7.16 -1.74
CA LEU A 404 -20.12 8.55 -1.83
C LEU A 404 -19.26 8.95 -0.63
N PHE A 405 -19.68 8.59 0.58
CA PHE A 405 -18.91 8.85 1.79
C PHE A 405 -17.52 8.23 1.71
N MET A 406 -17.42 6.95 1.38
CA MET A 406 -16.11 6.26 1.30
C MET A 406 -15.19 6.90 0.26
N MET A 407 -15.71 7.28 -0.89
CA MET A 407 -14.93 7.85 -1.99
C MET A 407 -14.59 9.34 -1.78
N PHE A 408 -15.32 10.04 -0.91
CA PHE A 408 -15.13 11.46 -0.65
C PHE A 408 -14.20 11.75 0.54
N THR A 409 -14.26 10.92 1.58
CA THR A 409 -13.62 11.22 2.88
C THR A 409 -12.10 11.29 2.79
N ALA A 410 -11.47 10.42 2.01
CA ALA A 410 -10.02 10.39 1.86
C ALA A 410 -9.61 10.01 0.43
N PRO A 411 -8.42 10.41 -0.04
CA PRO A 411 -7.80 9.81 -1.21
C PRO A 411 -7.69 8.27 -1.03
N PRO A 412 -7.84 7.46 -2.08
CA PRO A 412 -7.86 6.00 -1.94
C PRO A 412 -6.65 5.40 -1.24
N GLU A 413 -5.45 5.95 -1.44
CA GLU A 413 -4.20 5.48 -0.84
C GLU A 413 -4.04 5.86 0.63
N GLN A 414 -4.84 6.82 1.10
CA GLN A 414 -4.80 7.28 2.47
C GLN A 414 -5.79 6.52 3.33
N THR A 415 -5.43 6.42 4.60
CA THR A 415 -6.29 5.88 5.64
C THR A 415 -7.59 6.68 5.73
N LEU A 416 -8.72 5.97 5.78
CA LEU A 416 -10.05 6.56 5.97
C LEU A 416 -10.48 6.41 7.42
N GLU A 417 -10.79 7.52 8.07
CA GLU A 417 -11.40 7.52 9.41
C GLU A 417 -12.93 7.46 9.28
N TRP A 418 -13.54 6.42 9.83
CA TRP A 418 -15.00 6.28 9.79
C TRP A 418 -15.66 7.37 10.66
N SER A 419 -16.68 8.04 10.13
CA SER A 419 -17.47 9.03 10.86
C SER A 419 -18.91 9.07 10.39
N ASP A 420 -19.86 8.81 11.29
CA ASP A 420 -21.30 8.86 11.01
C ASP A 420 -21.74 10.25 10.53
N SER A 421 -21.14 11.31 11.08
CA SER A 421 -21.40 12.69 10.65
C SER A 421 -21.00 12.94 9.18
N GLY A 422 -19.96 12.25 8.71
CA GLY A 422 -19.53 12.25 7.32
C GLY A 422 -20.53 11.55 6.40
N VAL A 423 -21.08 10.41 6.83
CA VAL A 423 -22.14 9.67 6.13
C VAL A 423 -23.39 10.54 5.96
N GLU A 424 -23.81 11.25 7.01
CA GLU A 424 -24.93 12.19 6.90
C GLU A 424 -24.65 13.35 5.94
N GLY A 425 -23.41 13.84 5.90
CA GLY A 425 -22.96 14.86 4.97
C GLY A 425 -23.16 14.43 3.51
N ALA A 426 -22.77 13.20 3.20
CA ALA A 426 -22.97 12.57 1.89
C ALA A 426 -24.47 12.46 1.55
N MET A 427 -25.32 12.00 2.49
CA MET A 427 -26.77 11.91 2.27
C MET A 427 -27.39 13.28 1.97
N ARG A 428 -26.99 14.31 2.74
CA ARG A 428 -27.48 15.69 2.53
C ARG A 428 -27.11 16.21 1.14
N PHE A 429 -25.92 15.88 0.64
CA PHE A 429 -25.52 16.24 -0.72
C PHE A 429 -26.41 15.56 -1.77
N LEU A 430 -26.61 14.26 -1.68
CA LEU A 430 -27.46 13.51 -2.63
C LEU A 430 -28.90 14.05 -2.65
N LYS A 431 -29.48 14.36 -1.48
CA LYS A 431 -30.81 15.00 -1.39
C LYS A 431 -30.89 16.36 -2.10
N ARG A 432 -29.80 17.14 -2.10
CA ARG A 432 -29.76 18.43 -2.83
C ARG A 432 -29.73 18.22 -4.35
N ILE A 433 -28.97 17.23 -4.83
CA ILE A 433 -28.93 16.88 -6.25
C ILE A 433 -30.31 16.38 -6.71
N TRP A 434 -30.92 15.49 -5.94
CA TRP A 434 -32.28 15.02 -6.22
C TRP A 434 -33.28 16.17 -6.35
N LYS A 435 -33.28 17.07 -5.36
CA LYS A 435 -34.16 18.24 -5.40
C LYS A 435 -33.91 19.10 -6.65
N TYR A 436 -32.65 19.37 -6.97
CA TYR A 436 -32.31 20.14 -8.16
C TYR A 436 -32.79 19.48 -9.44
N ALA A 437 -32.65 18.15 -9.55
CA ALA A 437 -33.14 17.40 -10.70
C ALA A 437 -34.66 17.54 -10.88
N VAL A 438 -35.43 17.46 -9.79
CA VAL A 438 -36.88 17.69 -9.81
C VAL A 438 -37.21 19.14 -10.23
N ASP A 439 -36.46 20.13 -9.74
CA ASP A 439 -36.66 21.54 -10.12
C ASP A 439 -36.41 21.74 -11.64
N VAL A 440 -35.38 21.10 -12.20
CA VAL A 440 -35.05 21.14 -13.65
C VAL A 440 -36.07 20.38 -14.49
N GLU A 441 -36.52 19.21 -14.04
CA GLU A 441 -37.58 18.43 -14.70
C GLU A 441 -38.88 19.25 -14.78
N THR A 442 -39.24 19.94 -13.70
CA THR A 442 -40.47 20.74 -13.60
C THR A 442 -40.52 21.88 -14.62
N VAL A 443 -39.39 22.52 -14.91
CA VAL A 443 -39.30 23.60 -15.93
C VAL A 443 -39.17 23.05 -17.36
N GLY A 444 -38.90 21.76 -17.50
CA GLY A 444 -38.85 21.03 -18.76
C GLY A 444 -37.59 21.27 -19.59
N TYR A 445 -37.37 20.40 -20.57
CA TYR A 445 -36.20 20.48 -21.45
C TYR A 445 -36.22 21.71 -22.36
N GLN A 446 -35.07 22.39 -22.48
CA GLN A 446 -34.84 23.48 -23.44
C GLN A 446 -33.54 23.24 -24.21
N ALA A 447 -33.55 23.52 -25.52
CA ALA A 447 -32.36 23.40 -26.36
C ALA A 447 -31.41 24.58 -26.15
N LEU A 448 -30.12 24.29 -25.97
CA LEU A 448 -29.08 25.29 -25.76
C LEU A 448 -28.71 26.02 -27.05
N ASP A 449 -28.73 27.36 -27.02
CA ASP A 449 -28.17 28.21 -28.08
C ASP A 449 -26.89 28.89 -27.57
N LYS A 450 -25.75 28.29 -27.92
CA LYS A 450 -24.42 28.76 -27.49
C LYS A 450 -24.10 30.19 -27.93
N SER A 451 -24.74 30.68 -29.00
CA SER A 451 -24.48 32.02 -29.55
C SER A 451 -25.22 33.13 -28.80
N ALA A 452 -26.26 32.78 -28.04
CA ALA A 452 -27.15 33.72 -27.35
C ALA A 452 -26.90 33.82 -25.84
N LEU A 453 -25.80 33.26 -25.35
CA LEU A 453 -25.49 33.24 -23.92
C LEU A 453 -25.04 34.62 -23.41
N ASN A 454 -25.63 35.07 -22.31
CA ASN A 454 -25.14 36.23 -21.58
C ASN A 454 -23.87 35.89 -20.77
N ASN A 455 -23.24 36.89 -20.14
CA ASN A 455 -21.98 36.69 -19.42
C ASN A 455 -22.09 35.70 -18.25
N ASP A 456 -23.15 35.78 -17.45
CA ASP A 456 -23.34 34.88 -16.29
C ASP A 456 -23.56 33.43 -16.75
N GLN A 457 -24.33 33.24 -17.82
CA GLN A 457 -24.56 31.96 -18.48
C GLN A 457 -23.27 31.37 -19.07
N LYS A 458 -22.46 32.19 -19.76
CA LYS A 458 -21.12 31.78 -20.25
C LYS A 458 -20.22 31.36 -19.10
N VAL A 459 -20.20 32.09 -17.99
CA VAL A 459 -19.41 31.77 -16.80
C VAL A 459 -19.87 30.44 -16.19
N LEU A 460 -21.17 30.23 -15.99
CA LEU A 460 -21.69 28.98 -15.44
C LEU A 460 -21.35 27.78 -16.33
N ARG A 461 -21.55 27.92 -17.64
CA ARG A 461 -21.21 26.88 -18.62
C ARG A 461 -19.69 26.61 -18.64
N ARG A 462 -18.86 27.63 -18.52
CA ARG A 462 -17.40 27.46 -18.40
C ARG A 462 -17.03 26.67 -17.16
N GLU A 463 -17.64 26.98 -16.02
CA GLU A 463 -17.37 26.26 -14.76
C GLU A 463 -17.83 24.81 -14.82
N LEU A 464 -18.92 24.50 -15.54
CA LEU A 464 -19.30 23.12 -15.86
C LEU A 464 -18.19 22.39 -16.63
N HIS A 465 -17.71 22.99 -17.73
CA HIS A 465 -16.69 22.36 -18.58
C HIS A 465 -15.31 22.25 -17.88
N LYS A 466 -14.97 23.19 -17.00
CA LYS A 466 -13.82 23.06 -16.08
C LYS A 466 -14.00 21.89 -15.12
N ALA A 467 -15.21 21.69 -14.59
CA ALA A 467 -15.52 20.56 -13.72
C ALA A 467 -15.42 19.23 -14.47
N ILE A 468 -15.95 19.13 -15.69
CA ILE A 468 -15.82 17.94 -16.55
C ILE A 468 -14.34 17.61 -16.79
N ALA A 469 -13.52 18.58 -17.18
CA ALA A 469 -12.10 18.39 -17.39
C ALA A 469 -11.39 17.88 -16.13
N LYS A 470 -11.68 18.50 -14.98
CA LYS A 470 -11.08 18.14 -13.69
C LYS A 470 -11.49 16.75 -13.21
N VAL A 471 -12.78 16.43 -13.26
CA VAL A 471 -13.31 15.11 -12.84
C VAL A 471 -12.74 14.01 -13.72
N THR A 472 -12.64 14.24 -15.03
CA THR A 472 -12.02 13.28 -15.97
C THR A 472 -10.57 13.00 -15.59
N ASP A 473 -9.75 14.04 -15.39
CA ASP A 473 -8.34 13.89 -15.00
C ASP A 473 -8.18 13.21 -13.62
N ASP A 474 -9.04 13.57 -12.67
CA ASP A 474 -9.02 13.01 -11.31
C ASP A 474 -9.41 11.53 -11.28
N VAL A 475 -10.33 11.08 -12.14
CA VAL A 475 -10.79 9.67 -12.20
C VAL A 475 -9.81 8.82 -13.02
N GLU A 476 -9.40 9.26 -14.20
CA GLU A 476 -8.62 8.45 -15.16
C GLU A 476 -7.13 8.40 -14.81
N ARG A 477 -6.53 9.56 -14.54
CA ARG A 477 -5.08 9.68 -14.39
C ARG A 477 -4.67 9.67 -12.93
N ARG A 478 -5.27 10.53 -12.11
CA ARG A 478 -4.82 10.78 -10.73
C ARG A 478 -5.41 9.80 -9.70
N GLN A 479 -6.56 9.21 -10.01
CA GLN A 479 -7.31 8.32 -9.12
C GLN A 479 -7.64 8.98 -7.76
N THR A 480 -7.83 10.31 -7.78
CA THR A 480 -8.16 11.13 -6.60
C THR A 480 -9.65 11.42 -6.54
N PHE A 481 -10.44 10.37 -6.27
CA PHE A 481 -11.91 10.42 -6.33
C PHE A 481 -12.54 11.45 -5.38
N ASN A 482 -11.94 11.68 -4.22
CA ASN A 482 -12.36 12.72 -3.29
C ASN A 482 -12.33 14.12 -3.92
N THR A 483 -11.30 14.41 -4.71
CA THR A 483 -11.16 15.69 -5.42
C THR A 483 -12.07 15.80 -6.64
N ALA A 484 -12.39 14.68 -7.29
CA ALA A 484 -13.43 14.62 -8.32
C ALA A 484 -14.81 14.94 -7.72
N ILE A 485 -15.16 14.30 -6.62
CA ILE A 485 -16.42 14.55 -5.89
C ILE A 485 -16.48 16.01 -5.40
N ALA A 486 -15.38 16.55 -4.88
CA ALA A 486 -15.33 17.96 -4.48
C ALA A 486 -15.63 18.90 -5.65
N ALA A 487 -15.09 18.62 -6.85
CA ALA A 487 -15.38 19.39 -8.06
C ALA A 487 -16.87 19.30 -8.45
N ILE A 488 -17.47 18.11 -8.34
CA ILE A 488 -18.90 17.89 -8.56
C ILE A 488 -19.71 18.70 -7.53
N MET A 489 -19.34 18.68 -6.26
CA MET A 489 -20.02 19.46 -5.20
C MET A 489 -19.92 20.97 -5.46
N GLU A 490 -18.76 21.46 -5.90
CA GLU A 490 -18.56 22.87 -6.24
C GLU A 490 -19.46 23.34 -7.39
N ILE A 491 -19.50 22.60 -8.51
CA ILE A 491 -20.39 22.96 -9.63
C ILE A 491 -21.87 22.83 -9.23
N SER A 492 -22.24 21.80 -8.47
CA SER A 492 -23.60 21.62 -7.94
C SER A 492 -24.05 22.83 -7.11
N ASN A 493 -23.17 23.37 -6.27
CA ASN A 493 -23.47 24.55 -5.45
C ASN A 493 -23.67 25.82 -6.28
N LYS A 494 -23.01 25.92 -7.44
CA LYS A 494 -23.23 27.03 -8.40
C LYS A 494 -24.56 26.86 -9.11
N LEU A 495 -24.87 25.66 -9.58
CA LEU A 495 -26.13 25.32 -10.26
C LEU A 495 -27.36 25.56 -9.37
N LEU A 496 -27.29 25.16 -8.10
CA LEU A 496 -28.36 25.40 -7.12
C LEU A 496 -28.67 26.89 -6.87
N LYS A 497 -27.74 27.79 -7.19
CA LYS A 497 -27.91 29.25 -7.06
C LYS A 497 -28.23 29.93 -8.39
N ALA A 498 -28.06 29.22 -9.51
CA ALA A 498 -28.33 29.76 -10.83
C ALA A 498 -29.85 29.88 -11.04
N PRO A 499 -30.31 30.93 -11.73
CA PRO A 499 -31.73 31.05 -12.08
C PRO A 499 -32.15 29.93 -13.03
N LEU A 500 -33.45 29.62 -13.01
CA LEU A 500 -34.15 28.83 -14.04
C LEU A 500 -35.22 29.74 -14.67
N ALA A 501 -34.86 30.99 -14.97
CA ALA A 501 -35.83 32.05 -15.27
C ALA A 501 -36.14 32.16 -16.77
N ASP A 502 -35.13 31.94 -17.62
CA ASP A 502 -35.28 31.97 -19.06
C ASP A 502 -34.91 30.63 -19.75
N LYS A 503 -35.09 30.58 -21.08
CA LYS A 503 -34.84 29.35 -21.84
C LYS A 503 -33.37 28.92 -21.84
N GLN A 504 -32.43 29.86 -21.84
CA GLN A 504 -31.00 29.54 -21.85
C GLN A 504 -30.50 29.12 -20.47
N ASP A 505 -31.05 29.70 -19.40
CA ASP A 505 -30.85 29.23 -18.03
C ASP A 505 -31.23 27.75 -17.89
N VAL A 506 -32.44 27.41 -18.34
CA VAL A 506 -32.95 26.05 -18.31
C VAL A 506 -32.15 25.12 -19.23
N ALA A 507 -31.72 25.58 -20.40
CA ALA A 507 -30.90 24.78 -21.30
C ALA A 507 -29.52 24.45 -20.70
N ILE A 508 -28.87 25.39 -20.02
CA ILE A 508 -27.61 25.15 -19.30
C ILE A 508 -27.84 24.21 -18.13
N ALA A 509 -28.94 24.37 -17.38
CA ALA A 509 -29.30 23.44 -16.31
C ALA A 509 -29.50 22.00 -16.81
N ASN A 510 -30.13 21.81 -17.97
CA ASN A 510 -30.27 20.49 -18.61
C ASN A 510 -28.89 19.90 -19.01
N GLU A 511 -28.03 20.68 -19.69
CA GLU A 511 -26.65 20.26 -20.04
C GLU A 511 -25.85 19.88 -18.78
N ALA A 512 -25.93 20.72 -17.75
CA ALA A 512 -25.16 20.56 -16.52
C ALA A 512 -25.63 19.37 -15.67
N LEU A 513 -26.94 19.17 -15.55
CA LEU A 513 -27.50 18.06 -14.80
C LEU A 513 -27.17 16.73 -15.47
N GLU A 514 -27.26 16.65 -16.80
CA GLU A 514 -26.85 15.46 -17.56
C GLU A 514 -25.38 15.10 -17.31
N ALA A 515 -24.48 16.07 -17.46
CA ALA A 515 -23.05 15.86 -17.19
C ALA A 515 -22.78 15.48 -15.73
N LEU A 516 -23.50 16.10 -14.77
CA LEU A 516 -23.38 15.80 -13.35
C LEU A 516 -23.80 14.38 -13.03
N LEU A 517 -24.93 13.91 -13.57
CA LEU A 517 -25.41 12.54 -13.36
C LEU A 517 -24.41 11.53 -13.93
N ILE A 518 -23.87 11.76 -15.13
CA ILE A 518 -22.88 10.85 -15.72
C ILE A 518 -21.58 10.82 -14.90
N MET A 519 -21.07 11.99 -14.48
CA MET A 519 -19.85 12.07 -13.66
C MET A 519 -20.01 11.42 -12.28
N LEU A 520 -21.22 11.44 -11.71
CA LEU A 520 -21.50 10.90 -10.39
C LEU A 520 -21.91 9.41 -10.43
N ALA A 521 -22.38 8.90 -11.57
CA ALA A 521 -22.84 7.52 -11.74
C ALA A 521 -21.83 6.43 -11.30
N PRO A 522 -20.50 6.55 -11.53
CA PRO A 522 -19.54 5.57 -11.02
C PRO A 522 -19.55 5.45 -9.48
N ILE A 523 -19.98 6.50 -8.79
CA ILE A 523 -19.97 6.61 -7.33
C ILE A 523 -21.36 6.32 -6.77
N THR A 524 -22.42 6.93 -7.30
CA THR A 524 -23.81 6.77 -6.85
C THR A 524 -24.74 6.31 -7.98
N PRO A 525 -24.59 5.06 -8.46
CA PRO A 525 -25.26 4.61 -9.67
C PRO A 525 -26.78 4.55 -9.54
N HIS A 526 -27.34 4.26 -8.37
CA HIS A 526 -28.77 4.01 -8.22
C HIS A 526 -29.58 5.31 -8.36
N MET A 527 -29.17 6.35 -7.63
CA MET A 527 -29.75 7.68 -7.70
C MET A 527 -29.57 8.27 -9.10
N CYS A 528 -28.37 8.17 -9.66
CA CYS A 528 -28.07 8.72 -10.97
C CYS A 528 -28.88 8.03 -12.08
N HIS A 529 -29.05 6.71 -12.02
CA HIS A 529 -29.88 5.97 -12.96
C HIS A 529 -31.36 6.35 -12.86
N GLN A 530 -31.92 6.48 -11.65
CA GLN A 530 -33.31 6.90 -11.50
C GLN A 530 -33.54 8.31 -12.06
N LEU A 531 -32.69 9.27 -11.69
CA LEU A 531 -32.79 10.65 -12.19
C LEU A 531 -32.58 10.74 -13.70
N TRP A 532 -31.75 9.88 -14.28
CA TRP A 532 -31.58 9.77 -15.74
C TRP A 532 -32.90 9.40 -16.43
N GLN A 533 -33.61 8.41 -15.89
CA GLN A 533 -34.93 8.00 -16.40
C GLN A 533 -35.99 9.10 -16.21
N ASP A 534 -36.00 9.75 -15.05
CA ASP A 534 -36.96 10.82 -14.74
C ASP A 534 -36.80 12.02 -15.69
N LEU A 535 -35.58 12.31 -16.15
CA LEU A 535 -35.30 13.31 -17.18
C LEU A 535 -35.68 12.88 -18.61
N GLY A 536 -36.26 11.68 -18.78
CA GLY A 536 -36.69 11.14 -20.07
C GLY A 536 -35.53 10.77 -21.00
N LYS A 537 -34.35 10.49 -20.46
CA LYS A 537 -33.20 10.05 -21.25
C LYS A 537 -33.37 8.59 -21.70
N GLU A 538 -32.88 8.29 -22.90
CA GLU A 538 -32.94 6.93 -23.44
C GLU A 538 -31.83 6.04 -22.88
N GLY A 539 -32.13 4.74 -22.73
CA GLY A 539 -31.18 3.71 -22.31
C GLY A 539 -30.74 3.81 -20.85
N ASP A 540 -29.79 2.96 -20.48
CA ASP A 540 -29.21 2.96 -19.14
C ASP A 540 -28.07 3.98 -19.06
N ILE A 541 -28.00 4.74 -17.96
CA ILE A 541 -26.89 5.68 -17.74
C ILE A 541 -25.50 5.00 -17.79
N LEU A 542 -25.44 3.69 -17.56
CA LEU A 542 -24.20 2.91 -17.65
C LEU A 542 -23.65 2.81 -19.08
N ASP A 543 -24.52 2.94 -20.07
CA ASP A 543 -24.16 2.97 -21.50
C ASP A 543 -23.94 4.41 -22.01
N ALA A 544 -24.22 5.43 -21.18
CA ALA A 544 -24.04 6.82 -21.56
C ALA A 544 -22.55 7.13 -21.76
N ALA A 545 -22.25 7.87 -22.83
CA ALA A 545 -20.88 8.32 -23.09
C ALA A 545 -20.44 9.31 -22.00
N TRP A 546 -19.20 9.17 -21.53
CA TRP A 546 -18.59 10.13 -20.62
C TRP A 546 -18.63 11.56 -21.19
N PRO A 547 -18.98 12.60 -20.40
CA PRO A 547 -19.09 13.96 -20.91
C PRO A 547 -17.77 14.48 -21.46
N LYS A 548 -17.83 15.11 -22.63
CA LYS A 548 -16.67 15.72 -23.27
C LYS A 548 -16.60 17.20 -22.96
N VAL A 549 -15.38 17.68 -22.77
CA VAL A 549 -15.07 19.10 -22.62
C VAL A 549 -15.33 19.82 -23.94
N ASP A 550 -16.11 20.89 -23.88
CA ASP A 550 -16.27 21.85 -24.97
C ASP A 550 -15.20 22.94 -24.80
N GLU A 551 -14.10 22.81 -25.55
CA GLU A 551 -12.98 23.76 -25.51
C GLU A 551 -13.41 25.21 -25.77
N SER A 552 -14.48 25.43 -26.54
CA SER A 552 -15.01 26.78 -26.79
C SER A 552 -15.68 27.40 -25.56
N ALA A 553 -16.18 26.58 -24.62
CA ALA A 553 -16.72 27.04 -23.35
C ALA A 553 -15.63 27.51 -22.38
N LEU A 554 -14.41 26.97 -22.52
CA LEU A 554 -13.26 27.29 -21.66
C LEU A 554 -12.64 28.65 -21.96
N VAL A 555 -12.93 29.22 -23.13
CA VAL A 555 -12.43 30.53 -23.53
C VAL A 555 -12.97 31.60 -22.59
N GLU A 556 -12.04 32.35 -21.99
CA GLU A 556 -12.35 33.53 -21.21
C GLU A 556 -12.29 34.74 -22.14
N ASP A 557 -13.39 35.49 -22.24
CA ASP A 557 -13.42 36.78 -22.95
C ASP A 557 -12.69 37.86 -22.13
N GLU A 558 -12.71 37.72 -20.80
CA GLU A 558 -12.13 38.64 -19.82
C GLU A 558 -11.44 37.89 -18.68
N LYS A 559 -10.38 38.47 -18.10
CA LYS A 559 -9.58 37.92 -17.00
C LYS A 559 -9.55 38.87 -15.81
N LEU A 560 -9.60 38.31 -14.61
CA LEU A 560 -9.40 39.04 -13.36
C LEU A 560 -7.92 39.13 -13.02
N ILE A 561 -7.35 40.34 -13.04
CA ILE A 561 -5.98 40.63 -12.65
C ILE A 561 -5.95 41.17 -11.23
N ILE A 562 -5.18 40.49 -10.38
CA ILE A 562 -4.88 40.93 -9.02
C ILE A 562 -3.79 42.00 -9.07
N VAL A 563 -4.08 43.22 -8.60
CA VAL A 563 -3.12 44.32 -8.59
C VAL A 563 -2.56 44.53 -7.19
N GLN A 564 -1.24 44.49 -7.08
CA GLN A 564 -0.49 44.66 -5.85
C GLN A 564 0.47 45.84 -5.92
N VAL A 565 0.74 46.46 -4.78
CA VAL A 565 1.85 47.41 -4.59
C VAL A 565 2.71 46.89 -3.45
N ASN A 566 4.00 46.67 -3.71
CA ASN A 566 4.95 46.05 -2.77
C ASN A 566 4.43 44.74 -2.16
N GLY A 567 3.80 43.89 -2.99
CA GLY A 567 3.27 42.57 -2.59
C GLY A 567 1.94 42.61 -1.81
N LYS A 568 1.37 43.79 -1.56
CA LYS A 568 0.06 43.93 -0.88
C LYS A 568 -1.05 44.19 -1.88
N LEU A 569 -2.19 43.51 -1.75
CA LEU A 569 -3.37 43.70 -2.61
C LEU A 569 -3.91 45.13 -2.53
N ARG A 570 -4.17 45.74 -3.69
CA ARG A 570 -4.69 47.12 -3.82
C ARG A 570 -5.90 47.25 -4.73
N ALA A 571 -5.96 46.49 -5.81
CA ALA A 571 -7.13 46.46 -6.70
C ALA A 571 -7.32 45.09 -7.34
N LYS A 572 -8.49 44.89 -7.95
CA LYS A 572 -8.80 43.75 -8.81
C LYS A 572 -9.38 44.33 -10.09
N LEU A 573 -8.75 44.05 -11.23
CA LEU A 573 -9.18 44.56 -12.54
C LEU A 573 -9.76 43.43 -13.36
N THR A 574 -10.90 43.64 -14.00
CA THR A 574 -11.39 42.75 -15.07
C THR A 574 -11.00 43.38 -16.40
N VAL A 575 -10.22 42.66 -17.20
CA VAL A 575 -9.67 43.14 -18.48
C VAL A 575 -9.94 42.12 -19.59
N PRO A 576 -10.00 42.51 -20.88
CA PRO A 576 -10.05 41.55 -21.98
C PRO A 576 -8.97 40.48 -21.88
N ALA A 577 -9.27 39.24 -22.25
CA ALA A 577 -8.34 38.13 -22.06
C ALA A 577 -7.05 38.22 -22.89
N ASP A 578 -7.08 39.01 -23.96
CA ASP A 578 -5.96 39.40 -24.82
C ASP A 578 -5.31 40.75 -24.43
N ALA A 579 -5.72 41.34 -23.30
CA ALA A 579 -5.16 42.60 -22.82
C ALA A 579 -3.64 42.51 -22.64
N THR A 580 -2.95 43.41 -23.32
CA THR A 580 -1.50 43.57 -23.23
C THR A 580 -1.08 44.06 -21.85
N LYS A 581 0.19 43.81 -21.49
CA LYS A 581 0.77 44.28 -20.23
C LYS A 581 0.55 45.78 -20.06
N GLU A 582 0.75 46.55 -21.12
CA GLU A 582 0.66 48.01 -21.14
C GLU A 582 -0.77 48.49 -20.87
N GLN A 583 -1.78 47.79 -21.41
CA GLN A 583 -3.19 48.09 -21.14
C GLN A 583 -3.56 47.80 -19.68
N VAL A 584 -3.08 46.67 -19.13
CA VAL A 584 -3.33 46.29 -17.73
C VAL A 584 -2.62 47.25 -16.76
N GLU A 585 -1.39 47.67 -17.08
CA GLU A 585 -0.67 48.68 -16.29
C GLU A 585 -1.40 50.03 -16.29
N ALA A 586 -1.84 50.51 -17.45
CA ALA A 586 -2.57 51.77 -17.55
C ALA A 586 -3.86 51.75 -16.70
N LEU A 587 -4.63 50.66 -16.76
CA LEU A 587 -5.82 50.48 -15.93
C LEU A 587 -5.47 50.39 -14.43
N ALA A 588 -4.39 49.71 -14.08
CA ALA A 588 -3.94 49.59 -12.69
C ALA A 588 -3.49 50.93 -12.10
N PHE A 589 -2.79 51.77 -12.84
CA PHE A 589 -2.37 53.09 -12.35
C PHE A 589 -3.52 54.12 -12.31
N ALA A 590 -4.60 53.87 -13.05
CA ALA A 590 -5.82 54.66 -12.98
C ALA A 590 -6.72 54.31 -11.77
N GLU A 591 -6.49 53.17 -11.12
CA GLU A 591 -7.22 52.77 -9.91
C GLU A 591 -6.79 53.61 -8.70
N GLU A 592 -7.75 54.30 -8.09
CA GLU A 592 -7.51 55.26 -7.00
C GLU A 592 -6.69 54.65 -5.85
N ASN A 593 -6.97 53.40 -5.51
CA ASN A 593 -6.31 52.70 -4.42
C ASN A 593 -4.91 52.18 -4.77
N VAL A 594 -4.53 52.15 -6.05
CA VAL A 594 -3.16 51.87 -6.50
C VAL A 594 -2.40 53.20 -6.57
N THR A 595 -3.03 54.24 -7.11
CA THR A 595 -2.48 55.61 -7.18
C THR A 595 -2.08 56.09 -5.79
N LYS A 596 -2.90 55.90 -4.75
CA LYS A 596 -2.58 56.26 -3.36
C LYS A 596 -1.25 55.73 -2.81
N PHE A 597 -0.75 54.61 -3.32
CA PHE A 597 0.50 53.99 -2.87
C PHE A 597 1.63 54.12 -3.91
N THR A 598 1.37 54.78 -5.02
CA THR A 598 2.34 54.97 -6.12
C THR A 598 2.59 56.45 -6.42
N ASP A 599 1.69 57.35 -6.00
CA ASP A 599 1.81 58.79 -6.20
C ASP A 599 2.97 59.37 -5.37
N GLY A 600 3.84 60.12 -6.04
CA GLY A 600 5.09 60.63 -5.48
C GLY A 600 6.19 59.58 -5.21
N ALA A 601 5.93 58.29 -5.41
CA ALA A 601 6.91 57.21 -5.22
C ALA A 601 7.67 56.91 -6.53
N THR A 602 8.91 56.44 -6.40
CA THR A 602 9.69 55.99 -7.56
C THR A 602 9.31 54.55 -7.91
N ILE A 603 8.71 54.34 -9.08
CA ILE A 603 8.42 52.98 -9.57
C ILE A 603 9.72 52.32 -10.03
N ARG A 604 10.17 51.30 -9.30
CA ARG A 604 11.42 50.57 -9.58
C ARG A 604 11.22 49.47 -10.61
N LYS A 605 10.10 48.75 -10.50
CA LYS A 605 9.80 47.60 -11.34
C LYS A 605 8.31 47.32 -11.34
N VAL A 606 7.78 46.91 -12.49
CA VAL A 606 6.44 46.31 -12.59
C VAL A 606 6.58 44.86 -13.01
N ILE A 607 6.00 43.96 -12.22
CA ILE A 607 6.01 42.52 -12.45
C ILE A 607 4.61 42.12 -12.90
N TYR A 608 4.50 41.73 -14.17
CA TYR A 608 3.25 41.24 -14.74
C TYR A 608 3.34 39.74 -14.95
N VAL A 609 2.41 39.00 -14.35
CA VAL A 609 2.15 37.59 -14.68
C VAL A 609 0.91 37.58 -15.57
N PRO A 610 1.06 37.27 -16.87
CA PRO A 610 -0.03 37.35 -17.84
C PRO A 610 -1.31 36.67 -17.37
N GLY A 611 -2.41 37.42 -17.41
CA GLY A 611 -3.74 36.92 -17.04
C GLY A 611 -3.97 36.66 -15.55
N LYS A 612 -3.04 37.01 -14.65
CA LYS A 612 -3.17 36.71 -13.20
C LYS A 612 -2.85 37.87 -12.27
N LEU A 613 -1.70 38.53 -12.45
CA LEU A 613 -1.16 39.42 -11.43
C LEU A 613 -0.40 40.60 -12.07
N LEU A 614 -0.59 41.79 -11.51
CA LEU A 614 0.30 42.93 -11.69
C LEU A 614 0.82 43.39 -10.32
N ASN A 615 2.12 43.31 -10.07
CA ASN A 615 2.73 43.81 -8.84
C ASN A 615 3.67 44.98 -9.15
N VAL A 616 3.36 46.13 -8.58
CA VAL A 616 4.13 47.37 -8.71
C VAL A 616 5.08 47.50 -7.52
N VAL A 617 6.38 47.56 -7.79
CA VAL A 617 7.42 47.80 -6.78
C VAL A 617 7.74 49.29 -6.78
N ALA A 618 7.37 49.97 -5.70
CA ALA A 618 7.49 51.42 -5.54
C ALA A 618 8.17 51.78 -4.22
N ASN A 619 9.04 52.79 -4.20
CA ASN A 619 9.71 53.27 -3.00
C ASN A 619 9.86 54.78 -2.88
#